data_AF-A0A6N3I1D6-F1
#
_entry.id   AF-A0A6N3I1D6-F1
#
_cell.length_a   1.000
_cell.length_b   1.000
_cell.length_c   1.000
_cell.angle_alpha   90.00
_cell.angle_beta   90.00
_cell.angle_gamma   90.00
#
_symmetry.space_group_name_H-M   'P 1'
#
loop_
_entity.id
_entity.type
_entity.pdbx_description
1 polymer ?
#
loop_
_entity_poly.entity_id
_entity_poly.type
_entity_poly.pdbx_seq_one_letter_code
_entity_poly.pdbx_strand_id
1 'polypeptide(L)'
;MMNLEKLKKRKKELGMTNQELSERSGVPLGTVNKIFSGATKSPQYDTILALETVLGMTFYRDEDGPYVSSMREEAFHYTVQGSYTLKDYYALPDHLRAELIDGQFYYMSSPGLIHQKLVGELYFQIKEYIRRKGGPCDVFLAPFDVFLDSDDRTVVQPDLMIICDQTRVEANGVTGAPDFVLEIISESTGKKDYSTKLNKYWSAGVREYWIVDPLKGRILTYCFDGDNPDIGIYGLHDTVPVGIYGDLSIDFGEFSFLA
;
A
#
# COMPACT_ATOMS: atom_id res chain seq x y z
N MET A 1 15.57 -1.81 12.72
CA MET A 1 16.17 -2.40 11.49
C MET A 1 16.74 -3.77 11.84
N MET A 2 16.39 -4.81 11.09
CA MET A 2 16.76 -6.19 11.39
C MET A 2 18.21 -6.48 11.04
N ASN A 3 18.90 -7.25 11.88
CA ASN A 3 20.35 -7.42 11.80
C ASN A 3 20.72 -8.54 10.82
N LEU A 4 21.39 -8.21 9.70
CA LEU A 4 21.91 -9.16 8.70
C LEU A 4 22.79 -10.27 9.32
N GLU A 5 23.44 -10.00 10.44
CA GLU A 5 24.22 -11.01 11.16
C GLU A 5 23.34 -12.11 11.76
N LYS A 6 22.09 -11.81 12.14
CA LYS A 6 21.14 -12.83 12.61
C LYS A 6 20.75 -13.79 11.48
N LEU A 7 20.52 -13.28 10.27
CA LEU A 7 20.23 -14.09 9.08
C LEU A 7 21.38 -15.04 8.75
N LYS A 8 22.61 -14.51 8.73
CA LYS A 8 23.83 -15.32 8.49
C LYS A 8 23.98 -16.41 9.54
N LYS A 9 23.79 -16.06 10.81
CA LYS A 9 23.88 -17.00 11.93
C LYS A 9 22.84 -18.11 11.79
N ARG A 10 21.57 -17.77 11.57
CA ARG A 10 20.49 -18.76 11.47
C ARG A 10 20.63 -19.69 10.27
N LYS A 11 21.00 -19.15 9.11
CA LYS A 11 21.30 -19.96 7.93
C LYS A 11 22.40 -20.99 8.21
N LYS A 12 23.46 -20.57 8.93
CA LYS A 12 24.56 -21.45 9.34
C LYS A 12 24.08 -22.52 10.33
N GLU A 13 23.25 -22.17 11.31
CA GLU A 13 22.66 -23.12 12.27
C GLU A 13 21.83 -24.19 11.58
N LEU A 14 21.08 -23.83 10.52
CA LEU A 14 20.26 -24.74 9.73
C LEU A 14 21.05 -25.54 8.69
N GLY A 15 22.36 -25.31 8.55
CA GLY A 15 23.20 -25.97 7.55
C GLY A 15 22.80 -25.68 6.09
N MET A 16 22.00 -24.64 5.87
CA MET A 16 21.39 -24.37 4.57
C MET A 16 22.38 -23.65 3.63
N THR A 17 22.38 -24.03 2.36
CA THR A 17 23.18 -23.37 1.31
C THR A 17 22.49 -22.09 0.80
N ASN A 18 23.22 -21.22 0.08
CA ASN A 18 22.57 -20.08 -0.61
C ASN A 18 21.63 -20.55 -1.72
N GLN A 19 21.94 -21.69 -2.34
CA GLN A 19 21.11 -22.27 -3.40
C GLN A 19 19.78 -22.76 -2.84
N GLU A 20 19.79 -23.57 -1.78
CA GLU A 20 18.56 -24.03 -1.12
C GLU A 20 17.74 -22.87 -0.57
N LEU A 21 18.41 -21.87 0.02
CA LEU A 21 17.73 -20.69 0.53
C LEU A 21 17.09 -19.87 -0.61
N SER A 22 17.76 -19.76 -1.76
CA SER A 22 17.23 -19.11 -2.97
C SER A 22 16.00 -19.86 -3.50
N GLU A 23 16.11 -21.17 -3.68
CA GLU A 23 15.05 -22.03 -4.20
C GLU A 23 13.81 -21.99 -3.29
N ARG A 24 14.01 -22.04 -1.97
CA ARG A 24 12.91 -22.05 -0.99
C ARG A 24 12.28 -20.68 -0.73
N SER A 25 13.03 -19.59 -0.91
CA SER A 25 12.53 -18.23 -0.66
C SER A 25 11.98 -17.54 -1.90
N GLY A 26 12.25 -18.09 -3.10
CA GLY A 26 11.96 -17.43 -4.37
C GLY A 26 12.88 -16.23 -4.67
N VAL A 27 13.81 -15.90 -3.77
CA VAL A 27 14.77 -14.81 -3.99
C VAL A 27 15.85 -15.29 -4.96
N PRO A 28 16.17 -14.55 -6.04
CA PRO A 28 17.20 -14.95 -6.99
C PRO A 28 18.54 -15.24 -6.33
N LEU A 29 19.22 -16.32 -6.76
CA LEU A 29 20.48 -16.77 -6.15
C LEU A 29 21.56 -15.67 -6.13
N GLY A 30 21.62 -14.85 -7.17
CA GLY A 30 22.52 -13.69 -7.21
C GLY A 30 22.24 -12.66 -6.11
N THR A 31 20.96 -12.45 -5.77
CA THR A 31 20.54 -11.57 -4.67
C THR A 31 20.88 -12.19 -3.32
N VAL A 32 20.59 -13.49 -3.12
CA VAL A 32 20.98 -14.22 -1.89
C VAL A 32 22.50 -14.16 -1.69
N ASN A 33 23.28 -14.42 -2.74
CA ASN A 33 24.74 -14.37 -2.68
C ASN A 33 25.26 -12.98 -2.27
N LYS A 34 24.71 -11.90 -2.83
CA LYS A 34 25.10 -10.52 -2.49
C LYS A 34 24.73 -10.13 -1.05
N ILE A 35 23.60 -10.61 -0.54
CA ILE A 35 23.17 -10.37 0.84
C ILE A 35 24.11 -11.08 1.81
N PHE A 36 24.33 -12.38 1.61
CA PHE A 36 25.15 -13.18 2.53
C PHE A 36 26.66 -12.91 2.40
N SER A 37 27.13 -12.35 1.28
CA SER A 37 28.51 -11.84 1.14
C SER A 37 28.72 -10.44 1.73
N GLY A 38 27.65 -9.73 2.09
CA GLY A 38 27.70 -8.36 2.60
C GLY A 38 27.85 -7.29 1.50
N ALA A 39 27.78 -7.66 0.22
CA ALA A 39 27.79 -6.72 -0.90
C ALA A 39 26.53 -5.82 -0.93
N THR A 40 25.40 -6.31 -0.42
CA THR A 40 24.18 -5.52 -0.25
C THR A 40 24.04 -5.07 1.21
N LYS A 41 24.30 -3.78 1.47
CA LYS A 41 24.21 -3.19 2.82
C LYS A 41 22.78 -2.93 3.30
N SER A 42 21.85 -2.69 2.36
CA SER A 42 20.44 -2.41 2.64
C SER A 42 19.54 -3.20 1.67
N PRO A 43 19.29 -4.49 1.90
CA PRO A 43 18.39 -5.28 1.07
C PRO A 43 16.94 -4.79 1.20
N GLN A 44 16.13 -5.05 0.17
CA GLN A 44 14.71 -4.72 0.21
C GLN A 44 14.02 -5.52 1.32
N TYR A 45 13.02 -4.91 1.97
CA TYR A 45 12.30 -5.50 3.09
C TYR A 45 11.69 -6.87 2.75
N ASP A 46 11.01 -6.97 1.61
CA ASP A 46 10.37 -8.23 1.17
C ASP A 46 11.39 -9.34 0.93
N THR A 47 12.57 -8.98 0.44
CA THR A 47 13.68 -9.94 0.27
C THR A 47 14.14 -10.48 1.62
N ILE A 48 14.22 -9.62 2.64
CA ILE A 48 14.57 -10.04 4.00
C ILE A 48 13.47 -10.94 4.57
N LEU A 49 12.21 -10.55 4.45
CA LEU A 49 11.07 -11.31 4.96
C LEU A 49 10.97 -12.71 4.34
N ALA A 50 11.20 -12.82 3.03
CA ALA A 50 11.23 -14.11 2.32
C ALA A 50 12.34 -15.03 2.84
N LEU A 51 13.55 -14.49 3.05
CA LEU A 51 14.67 -15.24 3.62
C LEU A 51 14.39 -15.65 5.07
N GLU A 52 13.82 -14.77 5.88
CA GLU A 52 13.49 -15.06 7.28
C GLU A 52 12.43 -16.12 7.43
N THR A 53 11.43 -16.12 6.54
CA THR A 53 10.38 -17.12 6.54
C THR A 53 10.97 -18.51 6.33
N VAL A 54 11.87 -18.66 5.35
CA VAL A 54 12.56 -19.93 5.09
C VAL A 54 13.49 -20.33 6.23
N LEU A 55 14.13 -19.35 6.87
CA LEU A 55 15.02 -19.57 8.01
C LEU A 55 14.30 -19.78 9.35
N GLY A 56 12.96 -19.77 9.34
CA GLY A 56 12.14 -19.89 10.54
C GLY A 56 12.42 -18.77 11.54
N MET A 57 12.72 -17.57 11.05
CA MET A 57 13.03 -16.38 11.84
C MET A 57 11.84 -15.45 12.02
N THR A 58 10.79 -15.61 11.21
CA THR A 58 9.52 -14.86 11.31
C THR A 58 8.71 -15.16 12.59
N PHE A 59 9.29 -15.91 13.54
CA PHE A 59 8.73 -16.26 14.84
C PHE A 59 9.31 -15.45 16.02
N TYR A 60 10.08 -14.39 15.77
CA TYR A 60 10.75 -13.60 16.83
C TYR A 60 10.36 -12.12 16.82
N ARG A 61 9.19 -11.83 17.38
CA ARG A 61 8.84 -10.61 18.15
C ARG A 61 7.83 -11.13 19.19
N ASP A 62 8.06 -11.22 20.50
CA ASP A 62 8.83 -10.37 21.43
C ASP A 62 9.41 -11.16 22.63
N GLU A 63 10.00 -10.42 23.57
CA GLU A 63 10.91 -10.84 24.65
C GLU A 63 10.36 -11.76 25.76
N ASP A 64 9.10 -12.19 25.76
CA ASP A 64 8.54 -13.05 26.83
C ASP A 64 7.66 -14.16 26.22
N GLY A 65 8.13 -15.42 26.17
CA GLY A 65 7.38 -16.54 25.54
C GLY A 65 6.17 -17.05 26.34
N PRO A 66 5.59 -18.25 26.07
CA PRO A 66 5.39 -18.96 24.80
C PRO A 66 3.89 -19.18 24.46
N TYR A 67 3.49 -19.09 23.19
CA TYR A 67 2.36 -19.87 22.67
C TYR A 67 2.70 -20.46 21.30
N VAL A 68 2.89 -21.77 21.30
CA VAL A 68 2.95 -22.62 20.11
C VAL A 68 1.53 -22.92 19.69
N SER A 69 1.17 -22.64 18.44
CA SER A 69 0.03 -23.31 17.80
C SER A 69 0.48 -23.89 16.48
N SER A 70 0.82 -25.17 16.58
CA SER A 70 0.96 -26.17 15.54
C SER A 70 -0.28 -26.22 14.63
N MET A 71 -0.35 -25.40 13.58
CA MET A 71 -1.22 -25.58 12.39
C MET A 71 -0.72 -24.72 11.21
N ARG A 72 0.57 -24.80 10.85
CA ARG A 72 1.13 -24.03 9.71
C ARG A 72 1.57 -24.91 8.52
N GLU A 73 1.26 -26.20 8.52
CA GLU A 73 1.77 -27.13 7.49
C GLU A 73 0.87 -27.29 6.26
N GLU A 74 -0.32 -26.70 6.19
CA GLU A 74 -1.16 -26.80 4.99
C GLU A 74 -1.74 -25.42 4.64
N ALA A 75 -1.54 -24.96 3.39
CA ALA A 75 -2.27 -23.86 2.72
C ALA A 75 -1.65 -22.44 2.63
N PHE A 76 -0.33 -22.28 2.52
CA PHE A 76 0.19 -21.24 1.60
C PHE A 76 0.94 -21.94 0.48
N HIS A 77 0.21 -22.25 -0.60
CA HIS A 77 0.81 -22.70 -1.84
C HIS A 77 1.85 -21.65 -2.27
N TYR A 78 3.07 -22.12 -2.51
CA TYR A 78 4.17 -21.34 -3.06
C TYR A 78 3.89 -21.00 -4.53
N THR A 79 2.92 -20.12 -4.78
CA THR A 79 2.74 -19.50 -6.09
C THR A 79 3.80 -18.40 -6.24
N VAL A 80 4.42 -18.34 -7.40
CA VAL A 80 5.44 -17.33 -7.74
C VAL A 80 4.83 -15.94 -7.56
N GLN A 81 5.56 -14.99 -6.96
CA GLN A 81 5.12 -13.57 -6.93
C GLN A 81 4.70 -13.13 -8.34
N GLY A 82 3.50 -12.55 -8.47
CA GLY A 82 2.91 -12.17 -9.78
C GLY A 82 1.92 -13.19 -10.35
N SER A 83 1.40 -14.12 -9.54
CA SER A 83 0.37 -15.09 -9.94
C SER A 83 -0.81 -15.20 -8.97
N TYR A 84 -0.87 -14.35 -7.94
CA TYR A 84 -1.98 -14.34 -6.99
C TYR A 84 -3.25 -13.78 -7.61
N THR A 85 -4.38 -14.27 -7.12
CA THR A 85 -5.72 -13.92 -7.59
C THR A 85 -6.59 -13.40 -6.44
N LEU A 86 -7.79 -12.94 -6.76
CA LEU A 86 -8.80 -12.52 -5.80
C LEU A 86 -9.20 -13.66 -4.85
N LYS A 87 -9.13 -14.91 -5.33
CA LYS A 87 -9.34 -16.09 -4.49
C LYS A 87 -8.26 -16.18 -3.39
N ASP A 88 -7.01 -15.90 -3.74
CA ASP A 88 -5.91 -15.87 -2.77
C ASP A 88 -6.04 -14.69 -1.82
N TYR A 89 -6.51 -13.53 -2.32
CA TYR A 89 -6.76 -12.33 -1.52
C TYR A 89 -7.78 -12.61 -0.40
N TYR A 90 -8.91 -13.22 -0.73
CA TYR A 90 -9.91 -13.60 0.28
C TYR A 90 -9.51 -14.79 1.16
N ALA A 91 -8.46 -15.53 0.79
CA ALA A 91 -7.90 -16.59 1.62
C ALA A 91 -6.87 -16.04 2.63
N LEU A 92 -6.55 -14.75 2.61
CA LEU A 92 -5.69 -14.14 3.61
C LEU A 92 -6.30 -14.28 5.01
N PRO A 93 -5.50 -14.61 6.04
CA PRO A 93 -5.95 -14.56 7.42
C PRO A 93 -6.47 -13.18 7.81
N ASP A 94 -7.55 -13.11 8.60
CA ASP A 94 -8.21 -11.86 9.02
C ASP A 94 -7.30 -10.79 9.64
N HIS A 95 -6.17 -11.20 10.24
CA HIS A 95 -5.21 -10.30 10.87
C HIS A 95 -4.20 -9.68 9.88
N LEU A 96 -4.15 -10.17 8.64
CA LEU A 96 -3.28 -9.63 7.60
C LEU A 96 -4.07 -8.73 6.67
N ARG A 97 -3.58 -7.50 6.51
CA ARG A 97 -4.06 -6.58 5.49
C ARG A 97 -3.05 -6.50 4.36
N ALA A 98 -3.53 -6.58 3.13
CA ALA A 98 -2.72 -6.41 1.95
C ALA A 98 -3.54 -5.75 0.85
N GLU A 99 -2.83 -5.18 -0.12
CA GLU A 99 -3.34 -4.91 -1.45
C GLU A 99 -2.84 -6.00 -2.39
N LEU A 100 -3.60 -6.26 -3.45
CA LEU A 100 -3.20 -7.12 -4.56
C LEU A 100 -3.02 -6.21 -5.78
N ILE A 101 -1.84 -6.15 -6.39
CA ILE A 101 -1.63 -5.35 -7.61
C ILE A 101 -0.92 -6.24 -8.63
N ASP A 102 -1.55 -6.45 -9.79
CA ASP A 102 -1.06 -7.31 -10.87
C ASP A 102 -0.68 -8.73 -10.41
N GLY A 103 -1.42 -9.27 -9.44
CA GLY A 103 -1.17 -10.58 -8.85
C GLY A 103 0.00 -10.63 -7.87
N GLN A 104 0.40 -9.50 -7.28
CA GLN A 104 1.39 -9.40 -6.21
C GLN A 104 0.74 -8.84 -4.93
N PHE A 105 1.00 -9.49 -3.80
CA PHE A 105 0.58 -8.99 -2.49
C PHE A 105 1.51 -7.91 -1.97
N TYR A 106 0.90 -6.85 -1.45
CA TYR A 106 1.55 -5.74 -0.79
C TYR A 106 0.98 -5.60 0.61
N TYR A 107 1.65 -6.20 1.60
CA TYR A 107 1.21 -6.11 2.99
C TYR A 107 1.23 -4.68 3.51
N MET A 108 0.17 -4.34 4.24
CA MET A 108 -0.04 -3.03 4.85
C MET A 108 0.28 -3.09 6.34
N SER A 109 0.85 -2.01 6.86
CA SER A 109 1.00 -1.81 8.30
C SER A 109 -0.11 -0.89 8.81
N SER A 110 -0.38 -0.95 10.12
CA SER A 110 -1.33 -0.01 10.73
C SER A 110 -0.85 1.44 10.55
N PRO A 111 -1.75 2.36 10.14
CA PRO A 111 -1.39 3.76 9.96
C PRO A 111 -1.05 4.43 11.31
N GLY A 112 -0.15 5.42 11.25
CA GLY A 112 0.23 6.22 12.42
C GLY A 112 -0.73 7.39 12.70
N LEU A 113 -0.49 8.10 13.80
CA LEU A 113 -1.35 9.20 14.26
C LEU A 113 -1.53 10.33 13.22
N ILE A 114 -0.44 10.79 12.60
CA ILE A 114 -0.50 11.88 11.61
C ILE A 114 -1.29 11.47 10.37
N HIS A 115 -1.12 10.23 9.92
CA HIS A 115 -1.92 9.66 8.82
C HIS A 115 -3.41 9.72 9.15
N GLN A 116 -3.81 9.23 10.32
CA GLN A 116 -5.21 9.23 10.73
C GLN A 116 -5.81 10.65 10.85
N LYS A 117 -5.04 11.61 11.37
CA LYS A 117 -5.49 13.01 11.45
C LYS A 117 -5.69 13.63 10.07
N LEU A 118 -4.75 13.40 9.15
CA LEU A 118 -4.85 13.89 7.78
C LEU A 118 -6.08 13.30 7.06
N VAL A 119 -6.25 11.98 7.08
CA VAL A 119 -7.40 11.31 6.46
C VAL A 119 -8.71 11.86 7.02
N GLY A 120 -8.81 12.00 8.35
CA GLY A 120 -10.03 12.50 9.00
C GLY A 120 -10.40 13.92 8.59
N GLU A 121 -9.43 14.83 8.54
CA GLU A 121 -9.66 16.23 8.15
C GLU A 121 -10.02 16.34 6.66
N LEU A 122 -9.28 15.66 5.79
CA LEU A 122 -9.55 15.62 4.35
C LEU A 122 -10.92 15.05 4.04
N TYR A 123 -11.29 13.95 4.71
CA TYR A 123 -12.63 13.38 4.61
C TYR A 123 -13.70 14.39 5.00
N PHE A 124 -13.54 15.05 6.14
CA PHE A 124 -14.52 16.00 6.65
C PHE A 124 -14.78 17.13 5.66
N GLN A 125 -13.72 17.80 5.19
CA GLN A 125 -13.84 18.94 4.28
C GLN A 125 -14.43 18.55 2.92
N ILE A 126 -13.94 17.46 2.31
CA ILE A 126 -14.43 16.99 1.02
C ILE A 126 -15.89 16.52 1.12
N LYS A 127 -16.22 15.73 2.14
CA LYS A 127 -17.59 15.22 2.35
C LYS A 127 -18.57 16.36 2.63
N GLU A 128 -18.16 17.38 3.38
CA GLU A 128 -18.98 18.56 3.61
C GLU A 128 -19.27 19.30 2.29
N TYR A 129 -18.24 19.55 1.48
CA TYR A 129 -18.40 20.19 0.17
C TYR A 129 -19.37 19.42 -0.72
N ILE A 130 -19.17 18.10 -0.88
CA ILE A 130 -20.03 17.24 -1.71
C ILE A 130 -21.47 17.29 -1.22
N ARG A 131 -21.69 17.20 0.10
CA ARG A 131 -23.03 17.30 0.69
C ARG A 131 -23.70 18.64 0.38
N ARG A 132 -22.95 19.76 0.41
CA ARG A 132 -23.48 21.11 0.12
C ARG A 132 -23.79 21.32 -1.36
N LYS A 133 -22.93 20.81 -2.25
CA LYS A 133 -23.16 20.86 -3.71
C LYS A 133 -24.31 19.97 -4.16
N GLY A 134 -24.50 18.84 -3.49
CA GLY A 134 -25.40 17.79 -3.94
C GLY A 134 -24.83 17.04 -5.15
N GLY A 135 -25.63 16.12 -5.70
CA GLY A 135 -25.20 15.23 -6.77
C GLY A 135 -24.95 13.80 -6.29
N PRO A 136 -24.47 12.92 -7.16
CA PRO A 136 -24.41 11.49 -6.89
C PRO A 136 -23.10 11.03 -6.23
N CYS A 137 -22.13 11.93 -6.04
CA CYS A 137 -20.83 11.56 -5.49
C CYS A 137 -20.84 11.33 -3.99
N ASP A 138 -20.03 10.38 -3.54
CA ASP A 138 -19.79 10.07 -2.13
C ASP A 138 -18.28 9.81 -1.88
N VAL A 139 -17.84 9.96 -0.63
CA VAL A 139 -16.46 9.79 -0.16
C VAL A 139 -16.38 8.53 0.68
N PHE A 140 -15.41 7.67 0.38
CA PHE A 140 -15.13 6.45 1.11
C PHE A 140 -13.70 6.46 1.64
N LEU A 141 -13.47 5.70 2.72
CA LEU A 141 -12.18 5.60 3.42
C LEU A 141 -11.72 4.15 3.49
N ALA A 142 -10.41 3.93 3.59
CA ALA A 142 -9.88 2.60 3.91
C ALA A 142 -10.30 2.16 5.34
N PRO A 143 -10.51 0.84 5.58
CA PRO A 143 -10.50 -0.24 4.60
C PRO A 143 -11.79 -0.29 3.77
N PHE A 144 -11.64 -0.21 2.45
CA PHE A 144 -12.71 -0.46 1.49
C PHE A 144 -12.06 -0.87 0.16
N ASP A 145 -12.45 -2.03 -0.39
CA ASP A 145 -11.76 -2.61 -1.53
C ASP A 145 -12.14 -1.90 -2.83
N VAL A 146 -11.15 -1.67 -3.69
CA VAL A 146 -11.32 -1.18 -5.05
C VAL A 146 -10.82 -2.25 -6.02
N PHE A 147 -11.75 -2.90 -6.73
CA PHE A 147 -11.45 -3.84 -7.80
C PHE A 147 -11.08 -3.06 -9.08
N LEU A 148 -9.87 -2.50 -9.08
CA LEU A 148 -9.48 -1.38 -9.94
C LEU A 148 -9.60 -1.70 -11.44
N ASP A 149 -9.04 -2.83 -11.87
CA ASP A 149 -9.03 -3.24 -13.28
C ASP A 149 -10.28 -4.06 -13.66
N SER A 150 -11.21 -4.26 -12.70
CA SER A 150 -12.34 -5.20 -12.84
C SER A 150 -11.90 -6.63 -13.21
N ASP A 151 -10.70 -7.02 -12.76
CA ASP A 151 -10.13 -8.34 -12.94
C ASP A 151 -10.00 -9.07 -11.58
N ASP A 152 -9.42 -10.27 -11.59
CA ASP A 152 -9.15 -11.04 -10.37
C ASP A 152 -7.73 -10.82 -9.85
N ARG A 153 -7.02 -9.76 -10.24
CA ARG A 153 -5.59 -9.58 -9.98
C ARG A 153 -5.22 -8.23 -9.38
N THR A 154 -6.14 -7.28 -9.31
CA THR A 154 -5.89 -5.97 -8.73
C THR A 154 -7.00 -5.54 -7.77
N VAL A 155 -6.66 -5.51 -6.48
CA VAL A 155 -7.46 -4.96 -5.37
C VAL A 155 -6.59 -3.98 -4.59
N VAL A 156 -7.01 -2.72 -4.54
CA VAL A 156 -6.33 -1.66 -3.78
C VAL A 156 -7.24 -1.12 -2.68
N GLN A 157 -6.64 -0.52 -1.64
CA GLN A 157 -7.36 0.12 -0.54
C GLN A 157 -6.83 1.54 -0.33
N PRO A 158 -7.21 2.50 -1.18
CA PRO A 158 -6.75 3.87 -1.04
C PRO A 158 -7.25 4.49 0.25
N ASP A 159 -6.46 5.39 0.84
CA ASP A 159 -6.81 6.03 2.12
C ASP A 159 -8.13 6.81 2.06
N LEU A 160 -8.37 7.51 0.94
CA LEU A 160 -9.60 8.22 0.64
C LEU A 160 -9.91 8.14 -0.86
N MET A 161 -11.18 7.96 -1.20
CA MET A 161 -11.64 7.90 -2.59
C MET A 161 -13.01 8.58 -2.76
N ILE A 162 -13.26 9.14 -3.94
CA ILE A 162 -14.55 9.71 -4.33
C ILE A 162 -15.13 8.87 -5.46
N ILE A 163 -16.38 8.45 -5.31
CA ILE A 163 -17.12 7.69 -6.32
C ILE A 163 -18.38 8.46 -6.69
N CYS A 164 -18.56 8.79 -7.97
CA CYS A 164 -19.74 9.51 -8.47
C CYS A 164 -20.83 8.60 -9.03
N ASP A 165 -20.46 7.45 -9.58
CA ASP A 165 -21.42 6.42 -9.99
C ASP A 165 -21.61 5.38 -8.88
N GLN A 166 -22.69 5.56 -8.11
CA GLN A 166 -23.07 4.68 -6.99
C GLN A 166 -23.51 3.28 -7.42
N THR A 167 -23.77 3.03 -8.71
CA THR A 167 -24.14 1.69 -9.18
C THR A 167 -22.98 0.70 -9.14
N ARG A 168 -21.74 1.21 -9.03
CA ARG A 168 -20.50 0.42 -8.90
C ARG A 168 -20.14 0.07 -7.45
N VAL A 169 -20.86 0.61 -6.48
CA VAL A 169 -20.58 0.44 -5.06
C VAL A 169 -21.38 -0.74 -4.53
N GLU A 170 -20.67 -1.75 -4.03
CA GLU A 170 -21.21 -2.96 -3.43
C GLU A 170 -20.84 -3.06 -1.94
N ALA A 171 -21.42 -4.03 -1.23
CA ALA A 171 -21.18 -4.17 0.22
C ALA A 171 -19.71 -4.50 0.57
N ASN A 172 -18.99 -5.12 -0.36
CA ASN A 172 -17.61 -5.57 -0.19
C ASN A 172 -16.58 -4.64 -0.87
N GLY A 173 -16.98 -3.58 -1.56
CA GLY A 173 -16.04 -2.69 -2.26
C GLY A 173 -16.68 -1.94 -3.42
N VAL A 174 -15.83 -1.43 -4.31
CA VAL A 174 -16.22 -0.75 -5.54
C VAL A 174 -15.53 -1.36 -6.74
N THR A 175 -16.27 -1.55 -7.84
CA THR A 175 -15.72 -2.07 -9.10
C THR A 175 -15.31 -0.94 -10.05
N GLY A 176 -14.09 -1.02 -10.58
CA GLY A 176 -13.53 -0.03 -11.48
C GLY A 176 -12.89 1.17 -10.77
N ALA A 177 -12.41 2.13 -11.55
CA ALA A 177 -11.69 3.28 -11.03
C ALA A 177 -12.58 4.28 -10.26
N PRO A 178 -12.14 4.72 -9.07
CA PRO A 178 -12.68 5.91 -8.43
C PRO A 178 -12.49 7.17 -9.27
N ASP A 179 -13.37 8.16 -9.08
CA ASP A 179 -13.23 9.47 -9.71
C ASP A 179 -12.02 10.23 -9.14
N PHE A 180 -11.78 10.10 -7.84
CA PHE A 180 -10.64 10.68 -7.13
C PHE A 180 -10.02 9.66 -6.19
N VAL A 181 -8.69 9.66 -6.08
CA VAL A 181 -7.94 8.86 -5.13
C VAL A 181 -6.94 9.73 -4.37
N LEU A 182 -6.82 9.52 -3.06
CA LEU A 182 -5.79 10.13 -2.23
C LEU A 182 -5.08 9.09 -1.38
N GLU A 183 -3.75 9.14 -1.41
CA GLU A 183 -2.86 8.29 -0.62
C GLU A 183 -1.99 9.16 0.30
N ILE A 184 -1.84 8.73 1.55
CA ILE A 184 -0.99 9.40 2.53
C ILE A 184 0.23 8.55 2.80
N ILE A 185 1.40 9.07 2.43
CA ILE A 185 2.66 8.36 2.63
C ILE A 185 2.91 8.17 4.11
N SER A 186 3.11 6.91 4.49
CA SER A 186 3.68 6.53 5.78
C SER A 186 5.08 5.95 5.57
N GLU A 187 5.84 5.76 6.67
CA GLU A 187 7.16 5.11 6.63
C GLU A 187 7.13 3.73 5.93
N SER A 188 5.96 3.08 5.91
CA SER A 188 5.78 1.73 5.37
C SER A 188 5.37 1.66 3.88
N THR A 189 4.88 2.75 3.28
CA THR A 189 4.22 2.71 1.94
C THR A 189 4.96 3.46 0.84
N GLY A 190 5.88 4.37 1.20
CA GLY A 190 6.46 5.38 0.31
C GLY A 190 6.86 4.93 -1.10
N LYS A 191 7.57 3.82 -1.30
CA LYS A 191 8.06 3.45 -2.64
C LYS A 191 6.93 3.06 -3.62
N LYS A 192 5.83 2.47 -3.12
CA LYS A 192 4.75 1.91 -3.94
C LYS A 192 3.84 3.02 -4.48
N ASP A 193 3.45 3.93 -3.60
CA ASP A 193 2.47 5.00 -3.89
C ASP A 193 3.00 5.99 -4.94
N TYR A 194 4.31 6.30 -4.90
CA TYR A 194 4.95 7.24 -5.81
C TYR A 194 5.09 6.77 -7.27
N SER A 195 5.02 5.46 -7.54
CA SER A 195 5.38 4.97 -8.87
C SER A 195 4.49 3.83 -9.38
N THR A 196 4.22 2.83 -8.55
CA THR A 196 3.41 1.67 -8.96
C THR A 196 1.94 2.07 -9.09
N LYS A 197 1.40 2.73 -8.06
CA LYS A 197 -0.01 3.14 -8.04
C LYS A 197 -0.33 4.27 -9.00
N LEU A 198 0.59 5.23 -9.20
CA LEU A 198 0.39 6.32 -10.16
C LEU A 198 -0.01 5.82 -11.55
N ASN A 199 0.78 4.90 -12.12
CA ASN A 199 0.49 4.36 -13.44
C ASN A 199 -0.78 3.51 -13.46
N LYS A 200 -1.06 2.76 -12.38
CA LYS A 200 -2.28 1.94 -12.27
C LYS A 200 -3.52 2.81 -12.21
N TYR A 201 -3.56 3.82 -11.35
CA TYR A 201 -4.68 4.74 -11.24
C TYR A 201 -4.94 5.49 -12.55
N TRP A 202 -3.89 6.00 -13.19
CA TRP A 202 -4.05 6.65 -14.49
C TRP A 202 -4.61 5.67 -15.54
N SER A 203 -4.02 4.48 -15.67
CA SER A 203 -4.46 3.50 -16.69
C SER A 203 -5.87 2.98 -16.46
N ALA A 204 -6.32 2.92 -15.20
CA ALA A 204 -7.66 2.49 -14.83
C ALA A 204 -8.74 3.57 -15.07
N GLY A 205 -8.32 4.83 -15.31
CA GLY A 205 -9.24 5.95 -15.56
C GLY A 205 -9.63 6.74 -14.31
N VAL A 206 -8.81 6.71 -13.25
CA VAL A 206 -8.93 7.69 -12.17
C VAL A 206 -8.77 9.08 -12.76
N ARG A 207 -9.62 10.04 -12.38
CA ARG A 207 -9.59 11.40 -12.95
C ARG A 207 -8.62 12.31 -12.20
N GLU A 208 -8.45 12.09 -10.90
CA GLU A 208 -7.47 12.83 -10.11
C GLU A 208 -6.87 11.98 -8.99
N TYR A 209 -5.55 12.08 -8.83
CA TYR A 209 -4.79 11.31 -7.85
C TYR A 209 -3.88 12.21 -7.01
N TRP A 210 -3.99 12.11 -5.70
CA TRP A 210 -3.20 12.85 -4.74
C TRP A 210 -2.26 11.95 -3.93
N ILE A 211 -1.04 12.45 -3.71
CA ILE A 211 -0.07 11.86 -2.78
C ILE A 211 0.30 12.92 -1.75
N VAL A 212 -0.15 12.73 -0.51
CA VAL A 212 0.24 13.57 0.62
C VAL A 212 1.43 12.92 1.31
N ASP A 213 2.61 13.55 1.27
CA ASP A 213 3.81 13.07 1.95
C ASP A 213 4.20 13.97 3.13
N PRO A 214 3.69 13.65 4.34
CA PRO A 214 4.03 14.41 5.53
C PRO A 214 5.50 14.31 5.91
N LEU A 215 6.19 13.22 5.53
CA LEU A 215 7.61 13.02 5.84
C LEU A 215 8.51 13.95 5.01
N LYS A 216 8.05 14.35 3.83
CA LYS A 216 8.75 15.28 2.94
C LYS A 216 8.14 16.68 2.90
N GLY A 217 7.10 16.94 3.68
CA GLY A 217 6.45 18.24 3.72
C GLY A 217 5.82 18.66 2.39
N ARG A 218 5.31 17.71 1.59
CA ARG A 218 4.81 18.00 0.24
C ARG A 218 3.54 17.24 -0.13
N ILE A 219 2.82 17.77 -1.10
CA ILE A 219 1.64 17.18 -1.72
C ILE A 219 1.90 17.16 -3.23
N LEU A 220 1.68 16.01 -3.86
CA LEU A 220 1.66 15.87 -5.30
C LEU A 220 0.23 15.63 -5.76
N THR A 221 -0.19 16.34 -6.79
CA THR A 221 -1.50 16.17 -7.42
C THR A 221 -1.31 15.83 -8.88
N TYR A 222 -2.12 14.90 -9.38
CA TYR A 222 -2.16 14.49 -10.78
C TYR A 222 -3.60 14.56 -11.24
N CYS A 223 -3.94 15.58 -12.03
CA CYS A 223 -5.25 15.70 -12.66
C CYS A 223 -5.16 15.14 -14.09
N PHE A 224 -5.91 14.07 -14.37
CA PHE A 224 -5.91 13.36 -15.64
C PHE A 224 -7.03 13.81 -16.58
N ASP A 225 -7.85 14.78 -16.19
CA ASP A 225 -8.88 15.38 -17.04
C ASP A 225 -8.20 16.22 -18.16
N GLY A 226 -7.85 15.60 -19.28
CA GLY A 226 -7.24 16.24 -20.46
C GLY A 226 -6.33 15.32 -21.28
N ASP A 227 -5.69 15.86 -22.33
CA ASP A 227 -4.75 15.09 -23.18
C ASP A 227 -3.44 14.74 -22.46
N ASN A 228 -3.06 15.54 -21.46
CA ASN A 228 -1.87 15.32 -20.62
C ASN A 228 -2.23 15.57 -19.15
N PRO A 229 -1.62 14.85 -18.20
CA PRO A 229 -1.84 15.11 -16.78
C PRO A 229 -1.35 16.51 -16.39
N ASP A 230 -2.18 17.28 -15.71
CA ASP A 230 -1.73 18.46 -14.97
C ASP A 230 -1.14 18.01 -13.62
N ILE A 231 0.05 18.50 -13.31
CA ILE A 231 0.84 18.06 -12.16
C ILE A 231 1.11 19.25 -11.24
N GLY A 232 0.52 19.23 -10.05
CA GLY A 232 0.77 20.20 -9.00
C GLY A 232 1.73 19.67 -7.93
N ILE A 233 2.63 20.54 -7.45
CA ILE A 233 3.52 20.27 -6.31
C ILE A 233 3.32 21.39 -5.30
N TYR A 234 2.89 21.01 -4.10
CA TYR A 234 2.53 21.94 -3.02
C TYR A 234 3.23 21.56 -1.72
N GLY A 235 3.37 22.51 -0.81
CA GLY A 235 3.75 22.29 0.59
C GLY A 235 2.54 22.00 1.48
N LEU A 236 2.78 21.55 2.71
CA LEU A 236 1.74 21.26 3.71
C LEU A 236 1.07 22.51 4.32
N HIS A 237 1.33 23.70 3.79
CA HIS A 237 0.70 24.95 4.20
C HIS A 237 0.08 25.70 3.02
N ASP A 238 0.06 25.07 1.84
CA ASP A 238 -0.54 25.64 0.65
C ASP A 238 -2.03 25.30 0.59
N THR A 239 -2.77 26.14 -0.14
CA THR A 239 -4.12 25.82 -0.58
C THR A 239 -4.06 25.03 -1.88
N VAL A 240 -4.58 23.79 -1.87
CA VAL A 240 -4.50 22.85 -2.99
C VAL A 240 -5.87 22.72 -3.67
N PRO A 241 -6.01 23.05 -4.96
CA PRO A 241 -7.27 22.89 -5.69
C PRO A 241 -7.57 21.42 -5.97
N VAL A 242 -8.82 21.00 -5.81
CA VAL A 242 -9.30 19.66 -6.18
C VAL A 242 -9.80 19.72 -7.62
N GLY A 243 -8.97 19.30 -8.58
CA GLY A 243 -9.18 19.47 -10.01
C GLY A 243 -10.51 18.95 -10.55
N ILE A 244 -11.03 17.83 -10.04
CA ILE A 244 -12.34 17.29 -10.45
C ILE A 244 -13.53 18.17 -10.01
N TYR A 245 -13.28 19.16 -9.16
CA TYR A 245 -14.23 20.15 -8.66
C TYR A 245 -13.65 21.56 -8.82
N GLY A 246 -13.99 22.25 -9.91
CA GLY A 246 -13.39 23.55 -10.26
C GLY A 246 -13.57 24.71 -9.26
N ASP A 247 -14.29 24.51 -8.15
CA ASP A 247 -14.45 25.49 -7.07
C ASP A 247 -14.16 24.94 -5.66
N LEU A 248 -13.57 23.74 -5.55
CA LEU A 248 -13.10 23.19 -4.27
C LEU A 248 -11.58 23.32 -4.16
N SER A 249 -11.11 23.87 -3.04
CA SER A 249 -9.71 23.81 -2.64
C SER A 249 -9.62 23.46 -1.17
N ILE A 250 -8.55 22.76 -0.79
CA ILE A 250 -8.23 22.38 0.58
C ILE A 250 -7.08 23.24 1.08
N ASP A 251 -7.29 23.99 2.16
CA ASP A 251 -6.24 24.77 2.81
C ASP A 251 -5.54 23.92 3.87
N PHE A 252 -4.37 23.36 3.53
CA PHE A 252 -3.58 22.58 4.47
C PHE A 252 -2.99 23.44 5.60
N GLY A 253 -2.96 24.77 5.44
CA GLY A 253 -2.58 25.71 6.50
C GLY A 253 -3.52 25.68 7.71
N GLU A 254 -4.77 25.23 7.55
CA GLU A 254 -5.72 25.08 8.66
C GLU A 254 -5.41 23.87 9.57
N PHE A 255 -4.53 22.96 9.12
CA PHE A 255 -4.29 21.69 9.79
C PHE A 255 -3.26 21.89 10.90
N SER A 256 -3.73 22.37 12.06
CA SER A 256 -2.89 22.74 13.22
C SER A 256 -1.90 21.67 13.72
N PHE A 257 -2.12 20.40 13.37
CA PHE A 257 -1.24 19.28 13.73
C PHE A 257 -0.07 19.06 12.77
N LEU A 258 0.02 19.82 11.68
CA LEU A 258 1.15 19.84 10.74
C LEU A 258 2.18 20.93 11.04
N ALA A 259 1.96 21.72 12.11
CA ALA A 259 2.81 22.83 12.54
C ALA A 259 4.18 22.39 13.11
#